data_AF-A0A178WY66-F1
#
_entry.id   AF-A0A178WY66-F1
#
_cell.length_a   1.000
_cell.length_b   1.000
_cell.length_c   1.000
_cell.angle_alpha   90.00
_cell.angle_beta   90.00
_cell.angle_gamma   90.00
#
_symmetry.space_group_name_H-M   'P 1'
#
loop_
_entity.id
_entity.type
_entity.pdbx_description
1 polymer ?
#
loop_
_entity_poly.entity_id
_entity_poly.type
_entity_poly.pdbx_seq_one_letter_code
_entity_poly.pdbx_strand_id
1 'polypeptide(L)'
;MPGTTLPIPTADGFGLRPVLQGLASELAQHGYYVLVPHCFYRHGPAPVLDLPEFIGEDERAGVFAQVLPLIEAHTPELVLRDASAYLEFLTARPEVSSGPVGVTG
;
A
#
# COMPACT_ATOMS: atom_id res chain seq x y z
N MET A 1 -5.54 24.43 -5.58
CA MET A 1 -5.45 23.43 -6.68
C MET A 1 -6.11 22.17 -6.17
N PRO A 2 -7.10 21.57 -6.86
CA PRO A 2 -7.74 20.36 -6.37
C PRO A 2 -6.75 19.20 -6.47
N GLY A 3 -6.56 18.46 -5.37
CA GLY A 3 -5.55 17.41 -5.27
C GLY A 3 -5.90 16.18 -6.10
N THR A 4 -4.98 15.78 -6.97
CA THR A 4 -5.01 14.48 -7.66
C THR A 4 -4.89 13.37 -6.61
N THR A 5 -5.58 12.26 -6.82
CA THR A 5 -5.59 11.14 -5.87
C THR A 5 -4.61 10.07 -6.32
N LEU A 6 -3.71 9.63 -5.44
CA LEU A 6 -2.74 8.58 -5.74
C LEU A 6 -2.84 7.47 -4.68
N PRO A 7 -3.48 6.33 -4.99
CA PRO A 7 -3.16 5.08 -4.33
C PRO A 7 -1.70 4.69 -4.56
N ILE A 8 -0.98 4.38 -3.50
CA ILE A 8 0.31 3.68 -3.58
C ILE A 8 0.00 2.17 -3.52
N PRO A 9 -0.06 1.42 -4.64
CA PRO A 9 0.03 -0.02 -4.57
C PRO A 9 1.37 -0.43 -3.97
N THR A 10 1.30 -1.37 -3.04
CA THR A 10 2.42 -1.89 -2.29
C THR A 10 3.27 -2.82 -3.17
N ALA A 11 4.03 -2.30 -4.14
CA ALA A 11 5.00 -3.15 -4.84
C ALA A 11 6.21 -3.53 -3.97
N ASP A 12 6.29 -3.02 -2.74
CA ASP A 12 7.29 -3.44 -1.77
C ASP A 12 7.05 -4.89 -1.29
N GLY A 13 5.85 -5.47 -1.45
CA GLY A 13 5.57 -6.87 -1.09
C GLY A 13 5.71 -7.22 0.41
N PHE A 14 6.26 -6.31 1.22
CA PHE A 14 6.58 -6.48 2.63
C PHE A 14 5.53 -5.90 3.59
N GLY A 15 4.48 -5.26 3.06
CA GLY A 15 3.37 -4.72 3.85
C GLY A 15 3.57 -3.27 4.29
N LEU A 16 2.83 -2.82 5.31
CA LEU A 16 2.88 -1.43 5.78
C LEU A 16 4.18 -1.13 6.54
N ARG A 17 5.08 -0.38 5.92
CA ARG A 17 6.34 0.08 6.51
C ARG A 17 6.36 1.59 6.78
N PRO A 18 7.15 2.08 7.74
CA PRO A 18 7.36 3.51 7.97
C PRO A 18 7.78 4.28 6.71
N VAL A 19 8.55 3.65 5.82
CA VAL A 19 8.97 4.23 4.53
C VAL A 19 7.76 4.60 3.66
N LEU A 20 6.72 3.77 3.63
CA LEU A 20 5.49 4.06 2.87
C LEU A 20 4.72 5.25 3.46
N GLN A 21 4.76 5.41 4.79
CA GLN A 21 4.17 6.59 5.44
C GLN A 21 4.96 7.85 5.11
N GLY A 22 6.30 7.77 5.02
CA GLY A 22 7.16 8.86 4.58
C GLY A 22 6.84 9.30 3.15
N LEU A 23 6.79 8.36 2.21
CA LEU A 23 6.42 8.62 0.81
C LEU A 23 5.01 9.20 0.69
N ALA A 24 4.04 8.65 1.42
CA ALA A 24 2.68 9.18 1.44
C ALA A 24 2.62 10.60 2.00
N SER A 25 3.41 10.89 3.03
CA SER A 25 3.52 12.24 3.60
C SER A 25 4.15 13.23 2.62
N GLU A 26 5.19 12.81 1.89
CA GLU A 26 5.82 13.64 0.85
C GLU A 26 4.82 13.97 -0.27
N LEU A 27 4.10 12.97 -0.78
CA LEU A 27 3.05 13.19 -1.78
C LEU A 27 1.93 14.09 -1.23
N ALA A 28 1.51 13.89 0.02
CA ALA A 28 0.51 14.76 0.65
C ALA A 28 0.96 16.23 0.74
N GLN A 29 2.25 16.48 0.99
CA GLN A 29 2.82 17.84 0.99
C GLN A 29 2.75 18.52 -0.38
N HIS A 30 2.77 17.75 -1.46
CA HIS A 30 2.61 18.27 -2.82
C HIS A 30 1.14 18.51 -3.20
N GLY A 31 0.20 18.33 -2.27
CA GLY A 31 -1.23 18.57 -2.46
C GLY A 31 -2.00 17.37 -3.01
N TYR A 32 -1.43 16.17 -2.96
CA TYR A 32 -2.12 14.93 -3.34
C TYR A 32 -2.89 14.35 -2.16
N TYR A 33 -4.03 13.72 -2.43
CA TYR A 33 -4.69 12.86 -1.45
C TYR A 33 -4.19 11.43 -1.64
N VAL A 34 -3.59 10.87 -0.59
CA VAL A 34 -2.84 9.61 -0.68
C VAL A 34 -3.48 8.56 0.21
N LEU A 35 -3.68 7.37 -0.34
CA LEU A 35 -4.12 6.20 0.41
C LEU A 35 -3.02 5.15 0.38
N VAL A 36 -2.66 4.66 1.57
CA VAL A 36 -1.73 3.53 1.76
C VAL A 36 -2.53 2.33 2.26
N PRO A 37 -2.99 1.43 1.38
CA PRO A 37 -3.83 0.31 1.78
C PRO A 37 -3.03 -0.76 2.55
N HIS A 38 -3.65 -1.33 3.59
CA HIS A 38 -3.10 -2.52 4.25
C HIS A 38 -3.46 -3.78 3.46
N CYS A 39 -2.59 -4.26 2.56
CA CYS A 39 -2.88 -5.45 1.74
C CYS A 39 -3.07 -6.72 2.59
N PHE A 40 -2.20 -6.95 3.58
CA PHE A 40 -2.23 -8.15 4.42
C PHE A 40 -3.31 -8.13 5.53
N TYR A 41 -4.31 -7.25 5.45
CA TYR A 41 -5.36 -7.14 6.47
C TYR A 41 -6.13 -8.44 6.72
N ARG A 42 -6.18 -9.34 5.73
CA ARG A 42 -6.79 -10.67 5.85
C ARG A 42 -6.00 -11.62 6.75
N HIS A 43 -4.71 -11.35 6.96
CA HIS A 43 -3.81 -12.17 7.79
C HIS A 43 -3.66 -11.63 9.21
N GLY A 44 -4.10 -10.39 9.50
CA GLY A 44 -4.06 -9.80 10.84
C GLY A 44 -4.00 -8.27 10.80
N PRO A 45 -3.92 -7.61 11.97
CA PRO A 45 -3.58 -6.19 12.05
C PRO A 45 -2.13 -5.93 11.63
N ALA A 46 -1.84 -4.73 11.14
CA ALA A 46 -0.48 -4.33 10.81
C ALA A 46 0.33 -4.00 12.09
N PRO A 47 1.65 -4.32 12.13
CA PRO A 47 2.39 -5.07 11.13
C PRO A 47 2.09 -6.58 11.19
N VAL A 48 1.86 -7.21 10.03
CA VAL A 48 1.60 -8.66 9.93
C VAL A 48 2.90 -9.47 10.05
N LEU A 49 4.01 -8.89 9.59
CA LEU A 49 5.35 -9.42 9.76
C LEU A 49 6.21 -8.33 10.41
N ASP A 50 6.97 -8.72 11.43
CA ASP A 50 7.97 -7.84 12.02
C ASP A 50 9.25 -7.94 11.18
N LEU A 51 9.42 -6.98 10.27
CA LEU A 51 10.52 -6.96 9.31
C LEU A 51 11.59 -5.97 9.76
N PRO A 52 12.88 -6.34 9.65
CA PRO A 52 13.96 -5.42 9.96
C PRO A 52 13.94 -4.23 8.97
N GLU A 53 14.46 -3.09 9.42
CA GLU A 53 14.57 -1.88 8.59
C GLU A 53 15.44 -2.13 7.34
N PHE A 54 16.45 -2.99 7.49
CA PHE A 54 17.33 -3.44 6.43
C PHE A 54 17.29 -4.97 6.34
N ILE A 55 17.03 -5.51 5.16
CA ILE A 55 17.09 -6.94 4.89
C ILE A 55 18.44 -7.24 4.24
N GLY A 56 19.36 -7.82 5.02
CA GLY A 56 20.66 -8.28 4.50
C GLY A 56 20.50 -9.47 3.55
N GLU A 57 21.53 -9.76 2.75
CA GLU A 57 21.52 -10.88 1.80
C GLU A 57 21.31 -12.24 2.50
N ASP A 58 21.85 -12.40 3.69
CA ASP A 58 21.72 -13.62 4.52
C ASP A 58 20.31 -13.79 5.10
N GLU A 59 19.61 -12.69 5.42
CA GLU A 59 18.28 -12.71 6.03
C GLU A 59 17.16 -12.79 4.99
N ARG A 60 17.48 -12.37 3.75
CA ARG A 60 16.54 -12.30 2.63
C ARG A 60 15.79 -13.61 2.42
N ALA A 61 16.48 -14.75 2.44
CA ALA A 61 15.83 -16.04 2.22
C ALA A 61 14.76 -16.35 3.29
N GLY A 62 15.06 -16.07 4.57
CA GLY A 62 14.12 -16.31 5.68
C GLY A 62 12.94 -15.34 5.67
N VAL A 63 13.18 -14.08 5.31
CA VAL A 63 12.12 -13.08 5.14
C VAL A 63 11.22 -13.44 3.96
N PHE A 64 11.79 -13.77 2.81
CA PHE A 64 11.02 -14.18 1.63
C PHE A 64 10.18 -15.43 1.90
N ALA A 65 10.69 -16.40 2.67
CA ALA A 65 9.91 -17.58 3.05
C ALA A 65 8.64 -17.25 3.87
N GLN A 66 8.66 -16.17 4.65
CA GLN A 66 7.50 -15.71 5.43
C GLN A 66 6.54 -14.85 4.58
N VAL A 67 7.10 -14.05 3.68
CA VAL A 67 6.36 -13.08 2.86
C VAL A 67 5.71 -13.73 1.64
N LEU A 68 6.39 -14.70 1.00
CA LEU A 68 5.91 -15.35 -0.22
C LEU A 68 4.50 -15.93 -0.08
N PRO A 69 4.15 -16.67 0.99
CA PRO A 69 2.78 -17.17 1.15
C PRO A 69 1.73 -16.05 1.26
N LEU A 70 2.09 -14.91 1.85
CA LEU A 70 1.21 -13.75 1.95
C LEU A 70 1.01 -13.08 0.58
N ILE A 71 2.08 -13.00 -0.22
CA ILE A 71 2.03 -12.51 -1.61
C ILE A 71 1.20 -13.47 -2.48
N GLU A 72 1.42 -14.78 -2.37
CA GLU A 72 0.67 -15.79 -3.15
C GLU A 72 -0.82 -15.81 -2.79
N ALA A 73 -1.17 -15.51 -1.53
CA ALA A 73 -2.55 -15.34 -1.11
C ALA A 73 -3.22 -14.09 -1.71
N HIS A 74 -2.45 -13.13 -2.24
CA HIS A 74 -2.95 -11.94 -2.94
C HIS A 74 -3.20 -12.24 -4.42
N THR A 75 -4.30 -12.93 -4.72
CA THR A 75 -4.68 -13.22 -6.10
C THR A 75 -5.08 -11.94 -6.85
N PRO A 76 -4.91 -11.88 -8.19
CA PRO A 76 -5.33 -10.73 -9.00
C PRO A 76 -6.80 -10.34 -8.78
N GLU A 77 -7.69 -11.30 -8.56
CA GLU A 77 -9.11 -11.06 -8.32
C GLU A 77 -9.34 -10.34 -7.00
N LEU A 78 -8.61 -10.71 -5.94
CA LEU A 78 -8.67 -10.03 -4.65
C LEU A 78 -8.10 -8.62 -4.74
N VAL A 79 -6.96 -8.46 -5.44
CA VAL A 79 -6.33 -7.16 -5.65
C VAL A 79 -7.27 -6.21 -6.42
N LEU A 80 -7.92 -6.68 -7.48
CA LEU A 80 -8.88 -5.88 -8.25
C LEU A 80 -10.11 -5.51 -7.40
N ARG A 81 -10.63 -6.45 -6.61
CA ARG A 81 -11.75 -6.18 -5.71
C ARG A 81 -11.40 -5.10 -4.67
N ASP A 82 -10.22 -5.20 -4.07
CA ASP A 82 -9.75 -4.25 -3.08
C ASP A 82 -9.47 -2.88 -3.71
N ALA A 83 -8.89 -2.85 -4.91
CA ALA A 83 -8.65 -1.63 -5.67
C ALA A 83 -9.96 -0.86 -5.91
N SER A 84 -11.05 -1.54 -6.30
CA SER A 84 -12.37 -0.91 -6.45
C SER A 84 -12.85 -0.30 -5.13
N ALA A 85 -12.74 -1.03 -4.02
CA ALA A 85 -13.14 -0.53 -2.70
C ALA A 85 -12.30 0.68 -2.24
N TYR A 86 -10.99 0.69 -2.54
CA TYR A 86 -10.10 1.81 -2.24
C TYR A 86 -10.46 3.05 -3.05
N LEU A 87 -10.76 2.90 -4.34
CA LEU A 87 -11.20 4.00 -5.21
C LEU A 87 -12.56 4.56 -4.79
N GLU A 88 -13.51 3.70 -4.43
CA GLU A 88 -14.80 4.11 -3.88
C GLU A 88 -14.63 4.89 -2.57
N PHE A 89 -13.78 4.39 -1.66
CA PHE A 89 -13.49 5.07 -0.41
C PHE A 89 -12.90 6.46 -0.63
N LEU A 90 -11.95 6.57 -1.58
CA LEU A 90 -11.29 7.83 -1.92
C LEU A 90 -12.27 8.83 -2.52
N THR A 91 -13.04 8.41 -3.53
CA THR A 91 -13.98 9.29 -4.24
C THR A 91 -15.19 9.69 -3.40
N ALA A 92 -15.49 8.98 -2.31
CA ALA A 92 -16.51 9.36 -1.34
C ALA A 92 -16.08 10.51 -0.39
N ARG A 93 -14.79 10.90 -0.38
CA ARG A 93 -14.29 11.95 0.52
C ARG A 93 -14.54 13.34 -0.07
N PRO A 94 -15.12 14.29 0.70
CA PRO A 94 -15.36 15.64 0.21
C PRO A 94 -14.05 16.41 -0.08
N GLU A 95 -12.93 15.99 0.52
CA GLU A 95 -11.61 16.56 0.29
C GLU A 95 -10.94 16.06 -1.00
N VAL A 96 -11.45 14.98 -1.60
CA VAL A 96 -10.92 14.39 -2.82
C VAL A 96 -11.56 15.04 -4.03
N SER A 97 -10.73 15.52 -4.95
CA SER A 97 -11.23 16.11 -6.18
C SER A 97 -11.65 15.03 -7.18
N SER A 98 -12.73 15.29 -7.92
CA SER A 98 -13.08 14.48 -9.09
C SER A 98 -11.99 14.68 -10.15
N GLY A 99 -11.26 13.64 -10.51
CA GLY A 99 -10.11 13.79 -11.39
C GLY A 99 -9.35 12.50 -11.67
N PRO A 100 -8.22 12.61 -12.40
CA PRO A 100 -7.37 11.46 -12.67
C PRO A 100 -6.83 10.87 -11.37
N VAL A 101 -6.67 9.54 -11.38
CA VAL A 101 -6.07 8.79 -10.27
C VAL A 101 -4.73 8.23 -10.75
N GLY A 102 -3.70 8.40 -9.94
CA GLY A 102 -2.37 7.85 -10.21
C GLY A 102 -2.07 6.64 -9.32
N VAL A 103 -1.12 5.80 -9.73
CA VAL A 103 -0.78 4.55 -9.03
C VAL A 103 0.75 4.44 -9.01
N THR A 104 1.37 4.26 -7.84
CA THR A 104 2.83 4.08 -7.71
C THR A 104 3.19 2.91 -6.79
N GLY A 105 4.11 2.05 -7.24
CA GLY A 105 4.66 0.92 -6.49
C GLY A 105 6.09 0.67 -6.93
#